data_AF-A0A971D0X2-F1
#
_entry.id   AF-A0A971D0X2-F1
#
_cell.length_a   1.000
_cell.length_b   1.000
_cell.length_c   1.000
_cell.angle_alpha   90.00
_cell.angle_beta   90.00
_cell.angle_gamma   90.00
#
_symmetry.space_group_name_H-M   'P 1'
#
loop_
_entity.id
_entity.type
_entity.pdbx_description
1 polymer ?
#
loop_
_entity_poly.entity_id
_entity_poly.type
_entity_poly.pdbx_seq_one_letter_code
_entity_poly.pdbx_strand_id
1 'polypeptide(L)' 'MTDGMQGRLDLTPDQALARLEEILAQLEELEPRLAASSAEVEVTLLERATEQVEEAGRLLEQLGRVAG' A
#
# COMPACT_ATOMS: atom_id res chain seq x y z
N MET A 1 -26.45 16.58 11.57
CA MET A 1 -25.11 17.01 12.02
C MET A 1 -24.25 15.76 12.06
N THR A 2 -23.02 15.88 11.55
CA THR A 2 -21.90 14.92 11.59
C THR A 2 -22.05 13.59 10.85
N ASP A 3 -21.78 13.58 9.55
CA ASP A 3 -21.08 12.46 8.88
C ASP A 3 -20.56 12.95 7.52
N GLY A 4 -19.30 12.70 7.18
CA GLY A 4 -18.72 13.08 5.88
C GLY A 4 -17.47 13.97 5.89
N MET A 5 -16.84 14.19 7.05
CA MET A 5 -15.51 14.82 7.12
C MET A 5 -14.41 13.74 7.20
N GLN A 6 -14.46 12.75 6.30
CA GLN A 6 -13.40 11.75 6.08
C GLN A 6 -12.55 12.08 4.84
N GLY A 7 -12.58 13.33 4.37
CA GLY A 7 -11.82 13.78 3.21
C GLY A 7 -10.38 14.10 3.57
N ARG A 8 -9.47 13.18 3.22
CA ARG A 8 -8.01 13.37 3.14
C ARG A 8 -7.35 13.90 4.42
N LEU A 9 -7.04 13.02 5.36
CA LEU A 9 -5.83 13.22 6.14
C LEU A 9 -4.66 12.88 5.21
N ASP A 10 -4.15 13.88 4.49
CA ASP A 10 -2.89 13.76 3.76
C ASP A 10 -1.82 13.38 4.79
N LEU A 11 -1.25 12.18 4.67
CA LEU A 11 -0.16 11.73 5.54
C LEU A 11 0.99 12.73 5.43
N THR A 12 1.63 13.03 6.56
CA THR A 12 2.90 13.77 6.53
C THR A 12 3.95 12.96 5.75
N PRO A 13 5.01 13.59 5.20
CA PRO A 13 6.04 12.85 4.47
C PRO A 13 6.64 11.69 5.26
N ASP A 14 6.93 11.88 6.55
CA ASP A 14 7.43 10.81 7.43
C ASP A 14 6.41 9.67 7.60
N GLN A 15 5.12 9.98 7.72
CA GLN A 15 4.06 8.97 7.80
C GLN A 15 3.88 8.22 6.48
N ALA A 16 3.99 8.91 5.34
CA ALA A 16 3.92 8.29 4.03
C ALA A 16 5.12 7.37 3.78
N LEU A 17 6.32 7.77 4.23
CA LEU A 17 7.53 6.95 4.16
C LEU A 17 7.42 5.72 5.07
N ALA A 18 7.00 5.87 6.32
CA ALA A 18 6.78 4.74 7.23
C ALA A 18 5.75 3.75 6.65
N ARG A 19 4.68 4.26 6.03
CA ARG A 19 3.69 3.40 5.37
C ARG A 19 4.25 2.68 4.15
N LEU A 20 5.12 3.31 3.37
CA LEU A 20 5.83 2.66 2.26
C LEU A 20 6.74 1.53 2.75
N GLU A 21 7.46 1.73 3.85
CA GLU A 21 8.28 0.68 4.48
C GLU A 21 7.44 -0.52 4.93
N GLU A 22 6.27 -0.27 5.54
CA GLU A 22 5.33 -1.33 5.90
C GLU A 22 4.82 -2.10 4.67
N ILE A 23 4.46 -1.38 3.59
CA ILE A 23 4.00 -2.00 2.34
C ILE A 23 5.10 -2.90 1.75
N LEU A 24 6.35 -2.43 1.73
CA LEU A 24 7.48 -3.21 1.24
C LEU A 24 7.68 -4.49 2.07
N ALA A 25 7.66 -4.39 3.40
CA ALA A 25 7.78 -5.56 4.26
C ALA A 25 6.64 -6.58 4.02
N GLN A 26 5.41 -6.09 3.83
CA GLN A 26 4.28 -6.98 3.53
C GLN A 26 4.40 -7.66 2.16
N LEU A 27 4.95 -6.97 1.16
CA LEU A 27 5.20 -7.55 -0.17
C LEU A 27 6.31 -8.61 -0.12
N GLU A 28 7.39 -8.35 0.62
CA GLU A 28 8.47 -9.33 0.86
C GLU A 28 7.95 -10.60 1.55
N GLU A 29 7.01 -10.46 2.50
CA GLU A 29 6.36 -11.60 3.15
C GLU A 29 5.41 -12.38 2.22
N LEU A 30 4.84 -11.71 1.21
CA LEU A 30 3.93 -12.34 0.25
C LEU A 30 4.66 -13.17 -0.81
N GLU A 31 5.87 -12.77 -1.21
CA GLU A 31 6.68 -13.47 -2.22
C GLU A 31 6.85 -14.97 -1.95
N PRO A 32 7.33 -15.44 -0.78
CA PRO A 32 7.46 -16.87 -0.50
C PRO A 32 6.10 -17.58 -0.39
N ARG A 33 5.05 -16.85 -0.02
CA ARG A 33 3.69 -17.41 0.09
C ARG A 33 3.08 -17.67 -1.28
N LEU A 34 3.29 -16.75 -2.22
CA LEU A 34 2.92 -16.93 -3.63
C LEU A 34 3.62 -18.15 -4.22
N ALA A 35 4.93 -18.27 -4.01
CA ALA A 35 5.73 -19.39 -4.51
C ALA A 35 5.29 -20.77 -3.99
N ALA A 36 4.65 -20.82 -2.82
CA ALA A 36 4.15 -22.05 -2.19
C ALA A 36 2.64 -22.25 -2.33
N SER A 37 1.92 -21.34 -2.99
CA SER A 37 0.44 -21.33 -3.00
C SER A 37 -0.17 -22.24 -4.07
N SER A 38 -1.43 -22.63 -3.87
CA SER A 38 -2.27 -23.21 -4.91
C SER A 38 -2.91 -22.12 -5.76
N ALA A 39 -3.28 -22.44 -7.00
CA ALA A 39 -3.78 -21.46 -7.98
C ALA A 39 -4.96 -20.59 -7.49
N GLU A 40 -5.83 -21.10 -6.61
CA GLU A 40 -6.95 -20.32 -6.05
C GLU A 40 -6.49 -19.29 -5.01
N VAL A 41 -5.54 -19.67 -4.15
CA VAL A 41 -4.94 -18.77 -3.15
C VAL A 41 -3.99 -17.77 -3.82
N GLU A 42 -3.33 -18.18 -4.90
CA GLU A 42 -2.43 -17.35 -5.70
C GLU A 42 -3.15 -16.08 -6.19
N VAL A 43 -4.37 -16.22 -6.73
CA VAL A 43 -5.16 -15.07 -7.22
C VAL A 43 -5.42 -14.07 -6.10
N THR A 44 -5.90 -14.51 -4.94
CA THR A 44 -6.17 -13.61 -3.81
C THR A 44 -4.89 -12.96 -3.26
N LEU A 45 -3.76 -13.67 -3.25
CA LEU A 45 -2.48 -13.09 -2.84
C LEU A 45 -1.97 -12.05 -3.85
N LEU A 46 -2.17 -12.28 -5.16
CA LEU A 46 -1.84 -11.34 -6.23
C LEU A 46 -2.73 -10.09 -6.19
N GLU A 47 -4.03 -10.24 -5.94
CA GLU A 47 -4.95 -9.11 -5.74
C GLU A 47 -4.48 -8.23 -4.59
N ARG A 48 -4.17 -8.83 -3.44
CA ARG A 48 -3.62 -8.11 -2.29
C ARG A 48 -2.30 -7.40 -2.59
N ALA A 49 -1.38 -8.06 -3.30
CA ALA A 49 -0.12 -7.44 -3.70
C ALA A 49 -0.36 -6.26 -4.65
N THR A 50 -1.34 -6.36 -5.55
CA THR A 50 -1.73 -5.29 -6.47
C THR A 50 -2.26 -4.08 -5.71
N GLU A 51 -3.17 -4.28 -4.75
CA GLU A 51 -3.69 -3.20 -3.89
C GLU A 51 -2.58 -2.47 -3.12
N GLN A 52 -1.62 -3.23 -2.56
CA GLN A 52 -0.47 -2.68 -1.86
C GLN A 52 0.43 -1.82 -2.77
N VAL A 53 0.68 -2.27 -4.00
CA VAL A 53 1.46 -1.51 -4.99
C VAL A 53 0.72 -0.24 -5.41
N GLU A 54 -0.59 -0.29 -5.60
CA GLU A 54 -1.38 0.91 -5.90
C GLU A 54 -1.39 1.92 -4.74
N GLU A 55 -1.44 1.46 -3.50
CA GLU A 55 -1.30 2.32 -2.32
C GLU A 55 0.08 2.98 -2.30
N ALA A 56 1.15 2.20 -2.51
CA ALA A 56 2.51 2.72 -2.60
C ALA A 56 2.67 3.78 -3.70
N GLY A 57 2.09 3.56 -4.88
CA GLY A 57 2.09 4.55 -5.97
C GLY A 57 1.46 5.88 -5.55
N ARG A 58 0.31 5.84 -4.86
CA ARG A 58 -0.36 7.05 -4.35
C ARG A 58 0.47 7.78 -3.30
N LEU A 59 1.14 7.06 -2.41
CA LEU A 59 2.03 7.64 -1.39
C LEU A 59 3.25 8.30 -2.03
N LEU A 60 3.86 7.66 -3.04
CA LEU A 60 4.99 8.21 -3.79
C LEU A 60 4.60 9.47 -4.55
N GLU A 61 3.44 9.49 -5.20
CA GLU A 61 2.91 10.70 -5.83
C GLU A 61 2.70 11.83 -4.83
N GLN A 62 2.17 11.52 -3.64
CA GLN A 62 1.97 12.50 -2.58
C GLN A 62 3.30 13.10 -2.12
N LEU A 63 4.31 12.26 -1.89
CA LEU A 63 5.67 12.69 -1.53
C LEU A 63 6.31 13.57 -2.61
N GLY A 64 6.17 13.18 -3.88
CA GLY A 64 6.68 13.95 -5.02
C GLY A 64 6.05 15.34 -5.14
N ARG A 65 4.78 15.51 -4.76
CA ARG A 65 4.11 16.82 -4.74
C ARG A 65 4.55 17.72 -3.58
N VAL A 66 5.06 17.16 -2.48
CA VAL A 66 5.56 17.94 -1.33
C VAL A 66 7.01 18.38 -1.53
N ALA A 67 7.80 17.62 -2.30
CA ALA A 67 9.21 17.91 -2.56
C ALA A 67 9.47 18.86 -3.76
N GLY A 68 8.47 19.09 -4.61
CA GLY A 68 8.55 19.97 -5.80
C GLY A 68 8.01 21.37 -5.55
#